data_AF-V8N467-F1
#
_entry.id   AF-V8N467-F1
#
_cell.length_a   1.000
_cell.length_b   1.000
_cell.length_c   1.000
_cell.angle_alpha   90.00
_cell.angle_beta   90.00
_cell.angle_gamma   90.00
#
_symmetry.space_group_name_H-M   'P 1'
#
loop_
_entity.id
_entity.type
_entity.pdbx_description
1 polymer ?
#
loop_
_entity_poly.entity_id
_entity_poly.type
_entity_poly.pdbx_seq_one_letter_code
_entity_poly.pdbx_strand_id
1 'polypeptide(L)'
;MVGGFLSGLGLLLASFATQLVHLYLSIGLLSGFGWALVFTPSMASVACYFKHRRTLATSLALTGVGISSFAFSPLFQFLVDSYAWRGALMIVAGMSFNLMVCGALIRPLTLKDNVPGGKLTAPSWKTFSNLFGLQLLSHCPFMRYVAAITLVNTGYFIPYVHLVAWARELGFDEYQAAFLMSLTAAADLCGRLFSAWLGSCRSSQLIHLLVAWTSLTGLSLLLIIWGRTYPLLMAISLCYGFFSGALTPVVFSIVPEI
;
A
#
# COMPACT_ATOMS: atom_id res chain seq x y z
N MET A 1 14.38 -7.71 6.20
CA MET A 1 14.63 -9.18 6.28
C MET A 1 13.56 -9.89 7.12
N VAL A 2 13.44 -9.59 8.42
CA VAL A 2 12.45 -10.23 9.33
C VAL A 2 11.02 -10.20 8.79
N GLY A 3 10.56 -9.05 8.29
CA GLY A 3 9.22 -8.94 7.71
C GLY A 3 8.99 -9.86 6.50
N GLY A 4 9.99 -10.05 5.64
CA GLY A 4 9.92 -10.96 4.49
C GLY A 4 9.93 -12.44 4.89
N PHE A 5 10.64 -12.78 5.97
CA PHE A 5 10.57 -14.11 6.56
C PHE A 5 9.17 -14.39 7.13
N LEU A 6 8.62 -13.44 7.91
CA LEU A 6 7.30 -13.58 8.51
C LEU A 6 6.18 -13.64 7.47
N SER A 7 6.26 -12.84 6.39
CA SER A 7 5.27 -12.88 5.31
C SER A 7 5.32 -14.18 4.52
N GLY A 8 6.51 -14.68 4.19
CA GLY A 8 6.66 -15.99 3.55
C GLY A 8 6.22 -17.13 4.47
N LEU A 9 6.56 -17.08 5.76
CA LEU A 9 6.16 -18.09 6.74
C LEU A 9 4.64 -18.13 6.93
N GLY A 10 3.96 -16.98 7.01
CA GLY A 10 2.50 -16.93 7.12
C GLY A 10 1.79 -17.55 5.92
N LEU A 11 2.27 -17.27 4.70
CA LEU A 11 1.74 -17.90 3.48
C LEU A 11 2.05 -19.41 3.41
N LEU A 12 3.23 -19.82 3.86
CA LEU A 12 3.61 -21.23 3.92
C LEU A 12 2.74 -22.01 4.91
N LEU A 13 2.53 -21.47 6.12
CA LEU A 13 1.65 -22.04 7.13
C LEU A 13 0.18 -22.09 6.66
N ALA A 14 -0.25 -21.11 5.86
CA ALA A 14 -1.58 -21.11 5.27
C ALA A 14 -1.82 -22.30 4.33
N SER A 15 -0.78 -22.79 3.64
CA SER A 15 -0.91 -23.98 2.77
C SER A 15 -1.30 -25.25 3.55
N PHE A 16 -0.85 -25.36 4.80
CA PHE A 16 -1.18 -26.48 5.69
C PHE A 16 -2.46 -26.27 6.50
N ALA A 17 -3.23 -25.22 6.23
CA ALA A 17 -4.44 -24.93 6.97
C ALA A 17 -5.53 -25.98 6.72
N THR A 18 -6.05 -26.53 7.81
CA THR A 18 -7.20 -27.44 7.86
C THR A 18 -8.46 -26.77 8.41
N GLN A 19 -8.31 -25.60 9.05
CA GLN A 19 -9.38 -24.83 9.68
C GLN A 19 -9.30 -23.37 9.23
N LEU A 20 -10.45 -22.70 9.16
CA LEU A 20 -10.54 -21.29 8.76
C LEU A 20 -9.75 -20.37 9.70
N VAL A 21 -9.72 -20.70 11.00
CA VAL A 21 -8.95 -19.97 12.02
C VAL A 21 -7.45 -19.97 11.69
N HIS A 22 -6.91 -21.07 11.15
CA HIS A 22 -5.51 -21.12 10.74
C HIS A 22 -5.22 -20.12 9.63
N LEU A 23 -6.12 -19.96 8.66
CA LEU A 23 -5.99 -18.97 7.58
C LEU A 23 -6.04 -17.53 8.10
N TYR A 24 -6.93 -17.23 9.05
CA TYR A 24 -6.98 -15.90 9.66
C TYR A 24 -5.71 -15.55 10.43
N LEU A 25 -5.18 -16.50 11.20
CA LEU A 25 -3.95 -16.29 11.96
C LEU A 25 -2.72 -16.20 11.06
N SER A 26 -2.63 -17.03 10.01
CA SER A 26 -1.46 -17.11 9.16
C SER A 26 -1.44 -16.02 8.07
N ILE A 27 -2.48 -15.92 7.24
CA ILE A 27 -2.55 -14.91 6.16
C ILE A 27 -2.87 -13.53 6.72
N GLY A 28 -3.83 -13.44 7.64
CA GLY A 28 -4.26 -12.17 8.20
C GLY A 28 -3.21 -11.57 9.14
N LEU A 29 -2.97 -12.23 10.26
CA LEU A 29 -2.11 -11.71 11.32
C LEU A 29 -0.62 -11.81 10.98
N LEU A 30 -0.13 -13.02 10.71
CA LEU A 30 1.31 -13.25 10.56
C LEU A 30 1.85 -12.64 9.26
N SER A 31 1.20 -12.90 8.12
CA SER A 31 1.63 -12.28 6.85
C SER A 31 1.39 -10.78 6.83
N GLY A 32 0.26 -10.29 7.38
CA GLY A 32 -0.01 -8.86 7.47
C GLY A 32 1.03 -8.11 8.31
N PHE A 33 1.41 -8.65 9.48
CA PHE A 33 2.49 -8.09 10.29
C PHE A 33 3.84 -8.13 9.56
N GLY A 34 4.12 -9.23 8.85
CA GLY A 34 5.30 -9.34 7.98
C GLY A 34 5.34 -8.25 6.91
N TRP A 35 4.22 -8.00 6.22
CA TRP A 35 4.08 -6.95 5.22
C TRP A 35 4.29 -5.55 5.81
N ALA A 36 3.76 -5.26 7.00
CA ALA A 36 4.00 -3.99 7.69
C ALA A 36 5.51 -3.77 7.95
N LEU A 37 6.20 -4.80 8.42
CA LEU A 37 7.66 -4.76 8.66
C LEU A 37 8.51 -4.70 7.39
N VAL A 38 7.95 -5.00 6.21
CA VAL A 38 8.62 -4.80 4.92
C VAL A 38 8.33 -3.39 4.40
N PHE A 39 7.07 -2.98 4.41
CA PHE A 39 6.60 -1.75 3.78
C PHE A 39 7.17 -0.51 4.47
N THR A 40 7.06 -0.42 5.80
CA THR A 40 7.50 0.76 6.56
C THR A 40 8.98 1.11 6.35
N PRO A 41 9.96 0.20 6.54
CA PRO A 41 11.37 0.53 6.33
C PRO A 41 11.72 0.75 4.86
N SER A 42 11.03 0.10 3.92
CA SER A 42 11.24 0.33 2.49
C SER A 42 10.87 1.76 2.09
N MET A 43 9.71 2.22 2.53
CA MET A 43 9.25 3.60 2.29
C MET A 43 10.12 4.63 3.01
N ALA A 44 10.53 4.36 4.26
CA ALA A 44 11.46 5.22 4.99
C ALA A 44 12.83 5.33 4.28
N SER A 45 13.31 4.24 3.68
CA SER A 45 14.58 4.25 2.95
C SER A 45 14.49 5.14 1.71
N VAL A 46 13.42 5.01 0.90
CA VAL A 46 13.19 5.88 -0.27
C VAL A 46 13.15 7.36 0.13
N ALA A 47 12.45 7.64 1.23
CA ALA A 47 12.34 8.97 1.83
C ALA A 47 13.69 9.57 2.27
N CYS A 48 14.61 8.76 2.77
CA CYS A 48 15.94 9.20 3.19
C CYS A 48 16.92 9.35 2.02
N TYR A 49 16.84 8.50 1.00
CA TYR A 49 17.74 8.52 -0.16
C TYR A 49 17.44 9.68 -1.12
N PHE A 50 16.16 10.02 -1.34
CA PHE A 50 15.76 11.03 -2.32
C PHE A 50 15.12 12.25 -1.65
N LYS A 51 15.86 13.37 -1.62
CA LYS A 51 15.37 14.65 -1.08
C LYS A 51 14.66 15.52 -2.13
N HIS A 52 15.28 15.73 -3.29
CA HIS A 52 14.78 16.69 -4.30
C HIS A 52 13.67 16.13 -5.21
N ARG A 53 13.64 14.81 -5.46
CA ARG A 53 12.64 14.14 -6.32
C ARG A 53 11.92 13.02 -5.57
N ARG A 54 11.56 13.29 -4.31
CA ARG A 54 10.98 12.29 -3.40
C ARG A 54 9.68 11.70 -3.92
N THR A 55 8.77 12.54 -4.40
CA THR A 55 7.46 12.11 -4.91
C THR A 55 7.61 11.18 -6.11
N LEU A 56 8.53 11.50 -7.05
CA LEU A 56 8.86 10.62 -8.19
C LEU A 56 9.45 9.28 -7.74
N ALA A 57 10.43 9.29 -6.84
CA ALA A 57 11.04 8.06 -6.35
C ALA A 57 10.03 7.16 -5.62
N THR A 58 9.13 7.78 -4.84
CA THR A 58 8.07 7.09 -4.11
C THR A 58 7.05 6.49 -5.07
N SER A 59 6.58 7.24 -6.06
CA SER A 59 5.66 6.71 -7.08
C SER A 59 6.30 5.58 -7.88
N LEU A 60 7.57 5.69 -8.25
CA LEU A 60 8.29 4.66 -8.98
C LEU A 60 8.45 3.37 -8.17
N ALA A 61 8.64 3.49 -6.85
CA ALA A 61 8.63 2.33 -5.96
C ALA A 61 7.22 1.69 -5.88
N LEU A 62 6.17 2.52 -5.85
CA LEU A 62 4.78 2.08 -5.73
C LEU A 62 4.15 1.60 -7.05
N THR A 63 4.67 1.96 -8.23
CA THR A 63 4.15 1.45 -9.52
C THR A 63 4.29 -0.07 -9.63
N GLY A 64 5.27 -0.65 -8.93
CA GLY A 64 5.42 -2.10 -8.80
C GLY A 64 4.14 -2.79 -8.33
N VAL A 65 3.35 -2.15 -7.46
CA VAL A 65 2.07 -2.70 -6.97
C VAL A 65 1.06 -2.86 -8.11
N GLY A 66 0.94 -1.87 -9.00
CA GLY A 66 0.00 -1.95 -10.13
C GLY A 66 0.38 -3.03 -11.13
N ILE A 67 1.67 -3.12 -11.48
CA ILE A 67 2.21 -4.16 -12.36
C ILE A 67 2.02 -5.55 -11.72
N SER A 68 2.33 -5.67 -10.42
CA SER A 68 2.15 -6.94 -9.70
C SER A 68 0.69 -7.35 -9.65
N SER A 69 -0.26 -6.46 -9.38
CA SER A 69 -1.68 -6.81 -9.32
C SER A 69 -2.20 -7.31 -10.68
N PHE A 70 -1.77 -6.68 -11.77
CA PHE A 70 -2.15 -7.09 -13.12
C PHE A 70 -1.59 -8.47 -13.49
N ALA A 71 -0.30 -8.72 -13.22
CA ALA A 71 0.33 -10.00 -13.55
C ALA A 71 -0.03 -11.12 -12.56
N PHE A 72 -0.24 -10.79 -11.29
CA PHE A 72 -0.47 -11.76 -10.22
C PHE A 72 -1.83 -12.44 -10.34
N SER A 73 -2.88 -11.73 -10.76
CA SER A 73 -4.22 -12.32 -10.90
C SER A 73 -4.27 -13.54 -11.84
N PRO A 74 -3.85 -13.44 -13.12
CA PRO A 74 -3.83 -14.60 -14.03
C PRO A 74 -2.79 -15.65 -13.61
N LEU A 75 -1.63 -15.23 -13.10
CA LEU A 75 -0.61 -16.15 -12.61
C LEU A 75 -1.11 -16.97 -11.43
N PHE A 76 -1.82 -16.34 -10.48
CA PHE A 76 -2.36 -17.01 -9.31
C PHE A 76 -3.49 -17.96 -9.69
N GLN A 77 -4.36 -17.58 -10.63
CA GLN A 77 -5.38 -18.47 -11.16
C GLN A 77 -4.77 -19.71 -11.82
N PHE A 78 -3.76 -19.52 -12.68
CA PHE A 78 -3.03 -20.64 -13.30
C PHE A 78 -2.37 -21.57 -12.26
N LEU A 79 -1.80 -21.00 -11.20
CA LEU A 79 -1.22 -21.78 -10.09
C LEU A 79 -2.27 -22.59 -9.34
N VAL A 80 -3.45 -22.00 -9.10
CA VAL A 80 -4.57 -22.68 -8.45
C VAL A 80 -5.09 -23.82 -9.32
N ASP A 81 -5.23 -23.60 -10.63
CA ASP A 81 -5.72 -24.63 -11.56
C ASP A 81 -4.75 -25.81 -11.68
N SER A 82 -3.44 -25.55 -11.65
CA SER A 82 -2.40 -26.59 -11.81
C SER A 82 -2.00 -27.29 -10.51
N TYR A 83 -1.92 -26.57 -9.40
CA TYR A 83 -1.34 -27.05 -8.12
C TYR A 83 -2.33 -27.01 -6.95
N ALA A 84 -3.60 -26.70 -7.20
CA ALA A 84 -4.59 -26.35 -6.21
C ALA A 84 -4.19 -25.12 -5.37
N TRP A 85 -5.13 -24.61 -4.57
CA TRP A 85 -4.90 -23.44 -3.73
C TRP A 85 -3.74 -23.64 -2.73
N ARG A 86 -3.53 -24.86 -2.23
CA ARG A 86 -2.43 -25.17 -1.29
C ARG A 86 -1.07 -25.06 -1.94
N GLY A 87 -0.89 -25.65 -3.12
CA GLY A 87 0.37 -25.57 -3.87
C GLY A 87 0.63 -24.14 -4.35
N ALA A 88 -0.42 -23.43 -4.80
CA ALA A 88 -0.31 -22.02 -5.15
C ALA A 88 0.21 -21.17 -3.98
N LEU A 89 -0.33 -21.35 -2.76
CA LEU A 89 0.15 -20.62 -1.57
C LEU A 89 1.63 -20.92 -1.24
N MET A 90 2.11 -22.15 -1.43
CA MET A 90 3.54 -22.47 -1.23
C MET A 90 4.44 -21.75 -2.23
N ILE A 91 4.02 -21.66 -3.48
CA ILE A 91 4.78 -20.96 -4.52
C ILE A 91 4.82 -19.45 -4.23
N VAL A 92 3.69 -18.87 -3.83
CA VAL A 92 3.61 -17.45 -3.43
C VAL A 92 4.41 -17.18 -2.15
N ALA A 93 4.48 -18.13 -1.22
CA ALA A 93 5.39 -18.05 -0.07
C ALA A 93 6.87 -18.00 -0.51
N GLY A 94 7.25 -18.84 -1.48
CA GLY A 94 8.57 -18.81 -2.11
C GLY A 94 8.89 -17.46 -2.76
N MET A 95 7.94 -16.88 -3.49
CA MET A 95 8.08 -15.52 -4.03
C MET A 95 8.26 -14.49 -2.91
N SER A 96 7.48 -14.59 -1.83
CA SER A 96 7.54 -13.68 -0.69
C SER A 96 8.88 -13.75 0.06
N PHE A 97 9.53 -14.92 0.11
CA PHE A 97 10.86 -15.04 0.70
C PHE A 97 11.94 -14.25 -0.05
N ASN A 98 11.75 -13.92 -1.34
CA ASN A 98 12.66 -13.01 -2.05
C ASN A 98 12.69 -11.61 -1.43
N LEU A 99 11.67 -11.21 -0.67
CA LEU A 99 11.69 -9.97 0.11
C LEU A 99 12.80 -9.94 1.15
N MET A 100 13.31 -11.09 1.59
CA MET A 100 14.48 -11.16 2.47
C MET A 100 15.73 -10.64 1.75
N VAL A 101 15.95 -11.07 0.51
CA VAL A 101 17.07 -10.65 -0.33
C VAL A 101 16.96 -9.16 -0.65
N CYS A 102 15.78 -8.70 -1.06
CA CYS A 102 15.52 -7.27 -1.29
C CYS A 102 15.76 -6.44 -0.02
N GLY A 103 15.32 -6.93 1.14
CA GLY A 103 15.55 -6.26 2.41
C GLY A 103 17.01 -6.23 2.86
N ALA A 104 17.83 -7.20 2.44
CA ALA A 104 19.27 -7.21 2.71
C ALA A 104 20.04 -6.20 1.87
N LEU A 105 19.50 -5.81 0.71
CA LEU A 105 20.08 -4.80 -0.19
C LEU A 105 19.86 -3.37 0.31
N ILE A 106 18.89 -3.13 1.18
CA ILE A 106 18.64 -1.81 1.77
C ILE A 106 19.78 -1.46 2.73
N ARG A 107 20.61 -0.49 2.34
CA ARG A 107 21.70 0.02 3.19
C ARG A 107 21.25 1.26 3.95
N PRO A 108 21.46 1.32 5.28
CA PRO A 108 21.14 2.51 6.06
C PRO A 108 22.17 3.63 5.78
N LEU A 109 21.72 4.80 5.31
CA LEU A 109 22.60 5.96 5.06
C LEU A 109 22.96 6.75 6.32
N THR A 110 22.17 6.67 7.39
CA THR A 110 22.21 7.61 8.53
C THR A 110 22.76 7.04 9.84
N LEU A 111 23.36 5.85 9.84
CA LEU A 111 23.91 5.24 11.07
C LEU A 111 25.28 5.80 11.51
N LYS A 112 25.82 6.85 10.86
CA LYS A 112 27.17 7.35 11.16
C LYS A 112 27.25 8.51 12.17
N ASP A 113 26.17 9.22 12.49
CA ASP A 113 26.27 10.48 13.27
C ASP A 113 25.55 10.51 14.63
N ASN A 114 24.88 9.45 15.10
CA ASN A 114 24.14 9.49 16.38
C ASN A 114 24.26 8.24 17.26
N VAL A 115 25.37 7.50 17.19
CA VAL A 115 25.77 6.61 18.30
C VAL A 115 26.84 7.34 19.09
N PRO A 116 26.51 8.19 20.09
CA PRO A 116 27.48 8.47 21.13
C PRO A 116 27.84 7.10 21.73
N GLY A 117 29.14 6.82 21.91
CA GLY A 117 29.65 5.61 22.55
C GLY A 117 29.26 5.51 24.02
N GLY A 118 27.95 5.51 24.29
CA GLY A 118 27.33 5.43 25.60
C GLY A 118 27.09 3.98 25.94
N LYS A 119 27.70 3.55 27.04
CA LYS A 119 27.48 2.28 27.73
C LYS A 119 25.99 1.91 27.73
N LEU A 120 25.67 0.62 27.52
CA LEU A 120 24.32 0.05 27.64
C LEU A 120 23.76 0.29 29.06
N THR A 121 23.16 1.46 29.29
CA THR A 121 22.34 1.73 30.48
C THR A 121 20.96 1.12 30.29
N ALA A 122 20.41 0.56 31.37
CA ALA A 122 19.11 -0.14 31.43
C ALA A 122 17.98 0.58 30.65
N PRO A 123 16.98 -0.15 30.12
CA PRO A 123 15.89 0.43 29.33
C PRO A 123 15.09 1.41 30.20
N SER A 124 15.36 2.70 30.04
CA SER A 124 14.63 3.78 30.69
C SER A 124 13.37 4.10 29.88
N TRP A 125 12.32 4.57 30.56
CA TRP A 125 11.08 5.02 29.90
C TRP A 125 11.34 6.09 28.83
N LYS A 126 12.39 6.91 29.01
CA LYS A 126 12.86 7.89 28.01
C LYS A 126 13.44 7.23 26.75
N THR A 127 14.15 6.12 26.90
CA THR A 127 14.66 5.32 25.78
C THR A 127 13.50 4.68 25.02
N PHE A 128 12.50 4.16 25.74
CA PHE A 128 11.28 3.59 25.15
C PHE A 128 10.44 4.65 24.42
N SER A 129 10.23 5.82 25.01
CA SER A 129 9.49 6.92 24.39
C SER A 129 10.17 7.45 23.12
N ASN A 130 11.50 7.48 23.11
CA ASN A 130 12.29 7.86 21.94
C ASN A 130 12.28 6.77 20.86
N LEU A 131 12.28 5.47 21.25
CA LEU A 131 12.21 4.35 20.31
C LEU A 131 10.86 4.30 19.57
N PHE A 132 9.76 4.54 20.30
CA PHE A 132 8.41 4.57 19.74
C PHE A 132 8.02 5.94 19.17
N GLY A 133 8.90 6.95 19.29
CA GLY A 133 8.63 8.30 18.79
C GLY A 133 7.38 8.95 19.38
N LEU A 134 7.03 8.66 20.64
CA LEU A 134 5.80 9.13 21.29
C LEU A 134 5.70 10.67 21.33
N GLN A 135 6.83 11.36 21.18
CA GLN A 135 6.90 12.81 21.06
C GLN A 135 6.18 13.34 19.81
N LEU A 136 6.14 12.57 18.70
CA LEU A 136 5.42 12.92 17.48
C LEU A 136 3.91 12.99 17.71
N LEU A 137 3.37 12.16 18.62
CA LEU A 137 1.94 12.17 18.96
C LEU A 137 1.51 13.45 19.68
N SER A 138 2.46 14.23 20.21
CA SER A 138 2.18 15.52 20.83
C SER A 138 2.17 16.68 19.81
N HIS A 139 2.61 16.45 18.57
CA HIS A 139 2.54 17.46 17.51
C HIS A 139 1.13 17.54 16.90
N CYS A 140 0.42 18.63 17.19
CA CYS A 140 -0.94 18.86 16.71
C CYS A 140 -1.10 18.78 15.17
N PRO A 141 -0.20 19.32 14.33
CA PRO A 141 -0.30 19.18 12.87
C PRO A 141 -0.22 17.72 12.42
N PHE A 142 0.71 16.96 13.00
CA PHE A 142 0.89 15.53 12.74
C PHE A 142 -0.35 14.72 13.13
N MET A 143 -0.92 14.96 14.32
CA MET A 143 -2.13 14.26 14.76
C MET A 143 -3.35 14.54 13.87
N ARG A 144 -3.53 15.78 13.41
CA ARG A 144 -4.59 16.11 12.45
C ARG A 144 -4.40 15.37 11.12
N TYR A 145 -3.17 15.32 10.63
CA TYR A 145 -2.83 14.58 9.42
C TYR A 145 -3.09 13.08 9.56
N VAL A 146 -2.63 12.45 10.66
CA VAL A 146 -2.85 11.04 10.94
C VAL A 146 -4.35 10.72 11.04
N ALA A 147 -5.12 11.53 11.76
CA ALA A 147 -6.56 11.36 11.87
C ALA A 147 -7.25 11.44 10.49
N ALA A 148 -6.91 12.45 9.68
CA ALA A 148 -7.48 12.64 8.34
C ALA A 148 -7.13 11.47 7.40
N ILE A 149 -5.86 11.06 7.33
CA ILE A 149 -5.43 9.94 6.48
C ILE A 149 -6.03 8.61 6.95
N THR A 150 -6.22 8.42 8.25
CA THR A 150 -6.89 7.23 8.78
C THR A 150 -8.33 7.16 8.31
N LEU A 151 -9.07 8.28 8.39
CA LEU A 151 -10.45 8.35 7.88
C LEU A 151 -10.53 8.08 6.37
N VAL A 152 -9.59 8.62 5.59
CA VAL A 152 -9.51 8.36 4.14
C VAL A 152 -9.25 6.89 3.86
N ASN A 153 -8.33 6.24 4.58
CA ASN A 153 -8.01 4.82 4.37
C ASN A 153 -9.19 3.89 4.65
N THR A 154 -10.08 4.22 5.60
CA THR A 154 -11.30 3.44 5.86
C THR A 154 -12.20 3.34 4.61
N GLY A 155 -12.30 4.41 3.82
CA GLY A 155 -13.07 4.43 2.57
C GLY A 155 -12.28 3.96 1.34
N TYR A 156 -10.95 4.10 1.37
CA TYR A 156 -10.07 3.83 0.24
C TYR A 156 -10.15 2.37 -0.26
N PHE A 157 -10.26 1.38 0.62
CA PHE A 157 -10.25 -0.03 0.16
C PHE A 157 -11.62 -0.53 -0.34
N ILE A 158 -12.71 0.21 -0.11
CA ILE A 158 -14.08 -0.26 -0.37
C ILE A 158 -14.28 -0.60 -1.87
N PRO A 159 -13.97 0.28 -2.84
CA PRO A 159 -14.17 -0.06 -4.24
C PRO A 159 -13.23 -1.17 -4.71
N TYR A 160 -12.00 -1.23 -4.21
CA TYR A 160 -11.07 -2.29 -4.60
C TYR A 160 -11.57 -3.69 -4.22
N VAL A 161 -12.36 -3.82 -3.16
CA VAL A 161 -12.91 -5.12 -2.73
C VAL A 161 -14.31 -5.35 -3.28
N HIS A 162 -15.17 -4.33 -3.27
CA HIS A 162 -16.61 -4.51 -3.51
C HIS A 162 -17.07 -4.11 -4.92
N LEU A 163 -16.26 -3.43 -5.74
CA LEU A 163 -16.69 -2.97 -7.07
C LEU A 163 -17.12 -4.13 -7.98
N VAL A 164 -16.40 -5.26 -7.95
CA VAL A 164 -16.75 -6.46 -8.74
C VAL A 164 -18.09 -7.03 -8.26
N ALA A 165 -18.25 -7.21 -6.95
CA ALA A 165 -19.47 -7.74 -6.37
C ALA A 165 -20.67 -6.85 -6.71
N TRP A 166 -20.52 -5.53 -6.58
CA TRP A 166 -21.53 -4.54 -6.95
C TRP A 166 -21.91 -4.59 -8.44
N ALA A 167 -20.92 -4.70 -9.33
CA ALA A 167 -21.18 -4.85 -10.76
C ALA A 167 -21.96 -6.15 -11.07
N ARG A 168 -21.68 -7.23 -10.35
CA ARG A 168 -22.41 -8.51 -10.48
C ARG A 168 -23.84 -8.41 -9.97
N GLU A 169 -24.07 -7.68 -8.88
CA GLU A 169 -25.43 -7.42 -8.37
C GLU A 169 -26.29 -6.59 -9.34
N LEU A 170 -25.67 -5.72 -10.14
CA LEU A 170 -26.35 -4.99 -11.23
C LEU A 170 -26.66 -5.87 -12.45
N GLY A 171 -26.24 -7.14 -12.45
CA GLY A 171 -26.48 -8.10 -13.52
C GLY A 171 -25.44 -8.10 -14.64
N PHE A 172 -24.28 -7.46 -14.45
CA PHE A 172 -23.20 -7.48 -15.44
C PHE A 172 -22.45 -8.82 -15.44
N ASP A 173 -21.84 -9.14 -16.58
CA ASP A 173 -21.09 -10.38 -16.76
C ASP A 173 -19.80 -10.40 -15.91
N GLU A 174 -19.28 -11.60 -15.65
CA GLU A 174 -18.09 -11.80 -14.81
C GLU A 174 -16.86 -11.17 -15.45
N TYR A 175 -16.74 -11.32 -16.77
CA TYR A 175 -15.66 -10.70 -17.54
C TYR A 175 -15.74 -9.17 -17.50
N GLN A 176 -16.94 -8.61 -17.62
CA GLN A 176 -17.19 -7.17 -17.53
C GLN A 176 -16.81 -6.62 -16.15
N ALA A 177 -17.17 -7.33 -15.07
CA ALA A 177 -16.85 -6.93 -13.70
C ALA A 177 -15.33 -7.02 -13.42
N ALA A 178 -14.66 -8.08 -13.87
CA ALA A 178 -13.20 -8.23 -13.75
C ALA A 178 -12.43 -7.16 -14.55
N PHE A 179 -12.95 -6.78 -15.72
CA PHE A 179 -12.36 -5.74 -16.55
C PHE A 179 -12.38 -4.37 -15.86
N LEU A 180 -13.45 -4.02 -15.12
CA LEU A 180 -13.52 -2.77 -14.34
C LEU A 180 -12.39 -2.67 -13.30
N MET A 181 -12.06 -3.77 -12.62
CA MET A 181 -10.96 -3.79 -11.66
C MET A 181 -9.60 -3.62 -12.33
N SER A 182 -9.39 -4.31 -13.46
CA SER A 182 -8.16 -4.16 -14.26
C SER A 182 -7.98 -2.72 -14.74
N LEU A 183 -9.08 -2.08 -15.16
CA LEU A 183 -9.10 -0.70 -15.62
C LEU A 183 -8.82 0.29 -14.48
N THR A 184 -9.40 0.06 -13.31
CA THR A 184 -9.14 0.84 -12.09
C THR A 184 -7.66 0.77 -11.71
N ALA A 185 -7.05 -0.43 -11.75
CA ALA A 185 -5.63 -0.62 -11.45
C ALA A 185 -4.71 0.07 -12.48
N ALA A 186 -5.06 0.02 -13.76
CA ALA A 186 -4.32 0.72 -14.81
C ALA A 186 -4.39 2.25 -14.62
N ALA A 187 -5.57 2.79 -14.32
CA ALA A 187 -5.74 4.21 -14.04
C ALA A 187 -5.00 4.65 -12.78
N ASP A 188 -5.00 3.83 -11.73
CA ASP A 188 -4.23 4.05 -10.50
C ASP A 188 -2.73 4.18 -10.80
N LEU A 189 -2.18 3.30 -11.64
CA LEU A 189 -0.77 3.39 -12.04
C LEU A 189 -0.46 4.69 -12.79
N CYS A 190 -1.33 5.11 -13.71
CA CYS A 190 -1.21 6.38 -14.42
C CYS A 190 -1.31 7.58 -13.47
N GLY A 191 -2.26 7.56 -12.52
CA GLY A 191 -2.45 8.60 -11.52
C GLY A 191 -1.25 8.76 -10.59
N ARG A 192 -0.63 7.64 -10.17
CA ARG A 192 0.60 7.63 -9.37
C ARG A 192 1.74 8.35 -10.07
N LEU A 193 1.96 8.08 -11.36
CA LEU A 193 3.02 8.69 -12.14
C LEU A 193 2.75 10.17 -12.41
N PHE A 194 1.52 10.51 -12.77
CA PHE A 194 1.10 11.88 -13.05
C PHE A 194 1.23 12.79 -11.82
N SER A 195 0.70 12.35 -10.67
CA SER A 195 0.84 13.08 -9.40
C SER A 195 2.29 13.22 -8.95
N ALA A 196 3.14 12.22 -9.22
CA ALA A 196 4.56 12.27 -8.93
C ALA A 196 5.27 13.39 -9.69
N TRP A 197 4.97 13.49 -10.98
CA TRP A 197 5.50 14.53 -11.86
C TRP A 197 5.01 15.91 -11.40
N LEU A 198 3.70 16.05 -11.14
CA LEU A 198 3.11 17.30 -10.68
C LEU A 198 3.70 17.76 -9.35
N GLY A 199 3.85 16.85 -8.38
CA GLY A 199 4.45 17.12 -7.07
C GLY A 199 5.95 17.44 -7.14
N SER A 200 6.63 17.11 -8.24
CA SER A 200 8.06 17.42 -8.41
C SER A 200 8.32 18.79 -9.04
N CYS A 201 7.31 19.39 -9.70
CA CYS A 201 7.43 20.71 -10.31
C CYS A 201 7.31 21.86 -9.29
N ARG A 202 6.61 21.65 -8.15
CA ARG A 202 6.38 22.72 -7.16
C ARG A 202 6.11 22.19 -5.74
N SER A 203 7.13 22.24 -4.87
CA SER A 203 7.05 21.74 -3.48
C SER A 203 6.02 22.47 -2.62
N SER A 204 5.81 23.78 -2.82
CA SER A 204 4.90 24.60 -2.01
C SER A 204 3.40 24.29 -2.19
N GLN A 205 3.05 23.35 -3.07
CA GLN A 205 1.67 22.97 -3.35
C GLN A 205 1.30 21.55 -2.90
N LEU A 206 2.20 20.82 -2.22
CA LEU A 206 1.94 19.43 -1.82
C LEU A 206 0.70 19.28 -0.92
N ILE A 207 0.50 20.20 0.03
CA ILE A 207 -0.71 20.22 0.87
C ILE A 207 -1.97 20.47 0.02
N HIS A 208 -1.92 21.43 -0.92
CA HIS A 208 -3.06 21.73 -1.79
C HIS A 208 -3.38 20.57 -2.73
N LEU A 209 -2.36 19.89 -3.26
CA LEU A 209 -2.50 18.69 -4.07
C LEU A 209 -3.11 17.55 -3.25
N LEU A 210 -2.67 17.35 -2.00
CA LEU A 210 -3.27 16.35 -1.11
C LEU A 210 -4.76 16.62 -0.89
N VAL A 211 -5.13 17.86 -0.57
CA VAL A 211 -6.55 18.25 -0.37
C VAL A 211 -7.36 18.07 -1.66
N ALA A 212 -6.80 18.44 -2.82
CA ALA A 212 -7.45 18.26 -4.11
C ALA A 212 -7.66 16.77 -4.45
N TRP A 213 -6.64 15.93 -4.28
CA TRP A 213 -6.76 14.50 -4.59
C TRP A 213 -7.69 13.78 -3.61
N THR A 214 -7.61 14.08 -2.31
CA THR A 214 -8.52 13.51 -1.31
C THR A 214 -9.98 13.88 -1.60
N SER A 215 -10.28 15.14 -1.93
CA SER A 215 -11.65 15.56 -2.26
C SER A 215 -12.15 14.92 -3.55
N LEU A 216 -11.32 14.81 -4.58
CA LEU A 216 -11.65 14.13 -5.83
C LEU A 216 -11.88 12.62 -5.64
N THR A 217 -11.09 11.95 -4.78
CA THR A 217 -11.33 10.55 -4.42
C THR A 217 -12.63 10.36 -3.64
N GLY A 218 -12.97 11.28 -2.74
CA GLY A 218 -14.24 11.24 -2.02
C GLY A 218 -15.44 11.47 -2.95
N LEU A 219 -15.32 12.39 -3.90
CA LEU A 219 -16.37 12.67 -4.87
C LEU A 219 -16.61 11.49 -5.81
N SER A 220 -15.56 10.82 -6.29
CA SER A 220 -15.71 9.65 -7.15
C SER A 220 -16.36 8.46 -6.43
N LEU A 221 -16.14 8.30 -5.12
CA LEU A 221 -16.86 7.33 -4.30
C LEU A 221 -18.36 7.62 -4.21
N LEU A 222 -18.75 8.89 -4.08
CA LEU A 222 -20.17 9.26 -4.06
C LEU A 222 -20.86 8.98 -5.41
N LEU A 223 -20.15 9.18 -6.51
CA LEU A 223 -20.66 8.93 -7.86
C LEU A 223 -20.91 7.44 -8.15
N ILE A 224 -20.22 6.51 -7.46
CA ILE A 224 -20.42 5.06 -7.63
C ILE A 224 -21.89 4.65 -7.43
N ILE A 225 -22.61 5.32 -6.52
CA ILE A 225 -24.02 5.03 -6.20
C ILE A 225 -24.93 5.27 -7.43
N TRP A 226 -24.53 6.16 -8.33
CA TRP A 226 -25.26 6.49 -9.55
C TRP A 226 -24.82 5.67 -10.77
N GLY A 227 -23.78 4.85 -10.64
CA GLY A 227 -23.28 3.96 -11.69
C GLY A 227 -24.22 2.78 -11.97
N ARG A 228 -25.33 3.02 -12.69
CA ARG A 228 -26.30 1.98 -13.07
C ARG A 228 -26.08 1.39 -14.46
N THR A 229 -25.32 2.08 -15.31
CA THR A 229 -24.97 1.62 -16.66
C THR A 229 -23.49 1.26 -16.73
N TYR A 230 -23.15 0.26 -17.55
CA TYR A 230 -21.77 -0.20 -17.72
C TYR A 230 -20.78 0.92 -18.12
N PRO A 231 -21.04 1.76 -19.14
CA PRO A 231 -20.09 2.83 -19.49
C PRO A 231 -19.93 3.90 -18.40
N LEU A 232 -20.99 4.18 -17.64
CA LEU A 232 -20.92 5.11 -16.51
C LEU A 232 -20.08 4.53 -15.38
N LEU A 233 -20.30 3.26 -15.03
CA LEU A 233 -19.53 2.56 -14.01
C LEU A 233 -18.04 2.46 -14.41
N MET A 234 -17.78 2.21 -15.69
CA MET A 234 -16.43 2.22 -16.26
C MET A 234 -15.76 3.59 -16.12
N ALA A 235 -16.44 4.68 -16.50
CA ALA A 235 -15.91 6.04 -16.35
C ALA A 235 -15.63 6.39 -14.88
N ILE A 236 -16.53 6.05 -13.96
CA ILE A 236 -16.35 6.30 -12.53
C ILE A 236 -15.17 5.49 -11.98
N SER A 237 -15.04 4.22 -12.37
CA SER A 237 -13.93 3.35 -11.95
C SER A 237 -12.56 3.86 -12.42
N LEU A 238 -12.49 4.38 -13.66
CA LEU A 238 -11.31 5.06 -14.21
C LEU A 238 -10.95 6.30 -13.40
N CYS A 239 -11.92 7.19 -13.17
CA CYS A 239 -11.71 8.41 -12.39
C CYS A 239 -11.26 8.09 -10.96
N TYR A 240 -11.94 7.13 -10.31
CA TYR A 240 -11.58 6.67 -8.98
C TYR A 240 -10.16 6.09 -8.94
N GLY A 241 -9.82 5.19 -9.87
CA GLY A 241 -8.47 4.64 -9.99
C GLY A 241 -7.42 5.73 -10.14
N PHE A 242 -7.63 6.66 -11.07
CA PHE A 242 -6.68 7.77 -11.28
C PHE A 242 -6.50 8.64 -10.04
N PHE A 243 -7.58 9.06 -9.37
CA PHE A 243 -7.50 9.93 -8.20
C PHE A 243 -6.90 9.20 -6.97
N SER A 244 -7.27 7.94 -6.76
CA SER A 244 -6.74 7.12 -5.67
C SER A 244 -5.25 6.83 -5.84
N GLY A 245 -4.81 6.56 -7.07
CA GLY A 245 -3.40 6.46 -7.43
C GLY A 245 -2.66 7.78 -7.24
N ALA A 246 -3.24 8.90 -7.66
CA ALA A 246 -2.66 10.22 -7.49
C ALA A 246 -2.46 10.64 -6.03
N LEU A 247 -3.33 10.16 -5.13
CA LEU A 247 -3.24 10.40 -3.70
C LEU A 247 -2.02 9.72 -3.06
N THR A 248 -1.80 8.44 -3.36
CA THR A 248 -0.83 7.59 -2.63
C THR A 248 0.60 8.16 -2.50
N PRO A 249 1.28 8.65 -3.55
CA PRO A 249 2.64 9.14 -3.41
C PRO A 249 2.75 10.48 -2.68
N VAL A 250 1.70 11.31 -2.75
CA VAL A 250 1.65 12.61 -2.07
C VAL A 250 1.54 12.40 -0.55
N VAL A 251 0.76 11.40 -0.12
CA VAL A 251 0.64 11.00 1.30
C VAL A 251 2.01 10.71 1.90
N PHE A 252 2.87 9.92 1.25
CA PHE A 252 4.20 9.62 1.81
C PHE A 252 5.23 10.75 1.69
N SER A 253 5.03 11.64 0.72
CA SER A 253 5.97 12.74 0.45
C SER A 253 5.81 13.91 1.42
N ILE A 254 4.60 14.12 1.93
CA ILE A 254 4.27 15.24 2.83
C ILE A 254 4.67 15.01 4.28
N VAL A 255 4.80 13.75 4.73
CA VAL A 255 5.12 13.39 6.13
C VAL A 255 6.31 14.15 6.74
N PRO A 256 7.44 14.36 6.04
CA PRO A 256 8.58 15.11 6.59
C PRO A 256 8.43 16.62 6.54
N GLU A 257 7.42 17.14 5.84
CA GLU A 257 7.14 18.59 5.76
C GLU A 257 6.20 19.06 6.89
N ILE A 258 5.60 18.12 7.63
CA ILE A 258 4.68 18.36 8.76
C ILE A 258 5.44 18.43 10.08
#